data_AF-A0A137R0N7-F1
#
_entry.id   AF-A0A137R0N7-F1
#
_cell.length_a   1.000
_cell.length_b   1.000
_cell.length_c   1.000
_cell.angle_alpha   90.00
_cell.angle_beta   90.00
_cell.angle_gamma   90.00
#
_symmetry.space_group_name_H-M   'P 1'
#
loop_
_entity.id
_entity.type
_entity.pdbx_description
1 polymer ?
#
loop_
_entity_poly.entity_id
_entity_poly.type
_entity_poly.pdbx_seq_one_letter_code
_entity_poly.pdbx_strand_id
1 'polypeptide(L)' 'MDNHESTGSVREALKFSARLRQPSGVPVVEKYAYADRGLEMCGLGEFADAIVITKTLSAR' A
#
# COMPACT_ATOMS: atom_id res chain seq x y z
N MET A 1 -5.47 1.59 13.87
CA MET A 1 -5.91 0.24 13.45
C MET A 1 -5.92 0.27 11.93
N ASP A 2 -5.03 -0.49 11.29
CA ASP A 2 -4.92 -0.50 9.83
C ASP A 2 -6.11 -1.28 9.27
N ASN A 3 -7.08 -0.57 8.71
CA ASN A 3 -8.28 -1.15 8.11
C ASN A 3 -7.98 -1.40 6.62
N HIS A 4 -7.02 -2.27 6.35
CA HIS A 4 -6.77 -2.74 4.98
C HIS A 4 -7.87 -3.73 4.61
N GLU A 5 -8.69 -3.38 3.61
CA GLU A 5 -9.56 -4.35 2.95
C GLU A 5 -8.71 -5.52 2.45
N SER A 6 -9.07 -6.73 2.91
CA SER A 6 -8.23 -7.94 2.89
C SER A 6 -8.07 -8.59 1.50
N THR A 7 -8.40 -7.85 0.44
CA THR A 7 -8.43 -8.29 -0.95
C THR A 7 -7.67 -7.37 -1.91
N GLY A 8 -7.11 -6.26 -1.43
CA GLY A 8 -6.34 -5.32 -2.27
C GLY A 8 -4.93 -5.82 -2.59
N SER A 9 -4.40 -5.38 -3.74
CA SER A 9 -2.99 -5.60 -4.10
C SER A 9 -2.04 -4.80 -3.20
N VAL A 10 -0.75 -5.16 -3.13
CA VAL A 10 0.29 -4.39 -2.41
C VAL A 10 0.32 -2.94 -2.89
N ARG A 11 0.07 -2.69 -4.18
CA ARG A 11 -0.03 -1.34 -4.75
C ARG A 11 -1.21 -0.56 -4.22
N GLU A 12 -2.39 -1.15 -4.14
CA GLU A 12 -3.59 -0.48 -3.62
C GLU A 12 -3.45 -0.17 -2.13
N ALA A 13 -2.90 -1.12 -1.39
CA ALA A 13 -2.51 -0.99 -0.01
C ALA A 13 -1.62 0.25 0.24
N LEU A 14 -0.59 0.40 -0.59
CA LEU A 14 0.36 1.50 -0.49
C LEU A 14 -0.25 2.85 -0.94
N LYS A 15 -1.10 2.84 -1.97
CA LYS A 15 -1.85 4.03 -2.43
C LYS A 15 -2.86 4.52 -1.38
N PHE A 16 -3.53 3.59 -0.71
CA PHE A 16 -4.43 3.91 0.41
C PHE A 16 -3.67 4.53 1.58
N SER A 17 -2.53 3.93 1.95
CA SER A 17 -1.61 4.47 2.96
C SER A 17 -1.12 5.88 2.61
N ALA A 18 -0.73 6.12 1.34
CA ALA A 18 -0.28 7.43 0.88
C ALA A 18 -1.40 8.48 0.94
N ARG A 19 -2.65 8.09 0.62
CA ARG A 19 -3.82 8.99 0.74
C ARG A 19 -4.10 9.41 2.17
N LEU A 20 -4.00 8.49 3.13
CA LEU A 20 -4.28 8.75 4.54
C LEU A 20 -3.17 9.54 5.24
N ARG A 21 -1.90 9.27 4.91
CA ARG A 21 -0.76 9.85 5.61
C ARG A 21 -0.27 11.17 5.03
N GLN A 22 -0.52 11.44 3.74
CA GLN A 22 -0.07 12.69 3.11
C GLN A 22 -1.12 13.81 3.24
N PRO A 23 -0.68 15.07 3.43
CA PRO A 23 -1.57 16.23 3.56
C PRO A 23 -2.59 16.36 2.42
N SER A 24 -3.74 16.95 2.69
CA SER A 24 -4.81 17.16 1.70
C SER A 24 -4.42 18.07 0.54
N GLY A 25 -3.44 18.97 0.74
CA GLY A 25 -2.92 19.86 -0.30
C GLY A 25 -2.06 19.19 -1.37
N VAL A 26 -1.62 17.95 -1.15
CA VAL A 26 -0.84 17.20 -2.15
C VAL A 26 -1.80 16.56 -3.16
N PRO A 27 -1.59 16.74 -4.48
CA PRO A 27 -2.39 16.10 -5.51
C PRO A 27 -2.40 14.58 -5.38
N VAL A 28 -3.54 13.96 -5.69
CA VAL A 28 -3.68 12.48 -5.64
C VAL A 28 -2.67 11.78 -6.55
N VAL A 29 -2.32 12.38 -7.68
CA VAL A 29 -1.31 11.85 -8.60
C VAL A 29 0.08 11.77 -7.95
N GLU A 30 0.47 12.77 -7.17
CA GLU A 30 1.76 12.78 -6.46
C GLU A 30 1.77 11.77 -5.30
N LYS A 31 0.63 11.63 -4.60
CA LYS A 31 0.44 10.60 -3.57
C LYS A 31 0.65 9.19 -4.14
N TYR A 32 0.14 8.95 -5.35
CA TYR A 32 0.28 7.67 -6.03
C TYR A 32 1.70 7.44 -6.56
N ALA A 33 2.31 8.47 -7.14
CA ALA A 33 3.71 8.40 -7.58
C ALA A 33 4.65 8.10 -6.41
N TYR A 34 4.37 8.64 -5.22
CA TYR A 34 5.11 8.31 -4.00
C TYR A 34 4.96 6.83 -3.59
N ALA A 35 3.75 6.29 -3.69
CA ALA A 35 3.52 4.87 -3.42
C ALA A 35 4.27 3.98 -4.44
N ASP A 36 4.20 4.29 -5.73
CA ASP A 36 4.90 3.53 -6.76
C ASP A 36 6.43 3.60 -6.59
N ARG A 37 6.97 4.76 -6.20
CA ARG A 37 8.40 4.89 -5.82
C ARG A 37 8.76 4.07 -4.58
N GLY A 38 7.87 3.99 -3.60
CA GLY A 38 8.06 3.16 -2.41
C GLY A 38 8.15 1.66 -2.76
N LEU A 39 7.32 1.19 -3.69
CA LEU A 39 7.39 -0.17 -4.23
C LEU A 39 8.74 -0.45 -4.89
N GLU A 40 9.20 0.46 -5.76
CA GLU A 40 10.50 0.34 -6.44
C GLU A 40 11.67 0.34 -5.46
N MET A 41 11.65 1.26 -4.48
CA MET A 41 12.69 1.36 -3.46
C MET A 41 12.78 0.10 -2.59
N CYS A 42 11.64 -0.52 -2.29
CA CYS A 42 11.60 -1.77 -1.54
C CYS A 42 11.89 -3.01 -2.41
N GLY A 43 12.11 -2.85 -3.72
CA GLY A 43 12.28 -3.98 -4.65
C GLY A 43 11.04 -4.85 -4.77
N LEU A 44 9.86 -4.33 -4.42
CA LEU A 44 8.59 -5.05 -4.41
C LEU A 44 7.85 -4.96 -5.75
N GLY A 45 8.52 -4.58 -6.84
CA GLY A 45 7.92 -4.44 -8.16
C GLY A 45 7.22 -5.72 -8.64
N GLU A 46 7.84 -6.88 -8.43
CA GLU A 46 7.28 -8.20 -8.78
C GLU A 46 6.11 -8.61 -7.88
N PHE A 47 5.99 -8.00 -6.70
CA PHE A 47 4.92 -8.23 -5.73
C PHE A 47 3.89 -7.11 -5.72
N ALA A 48 4.00 -6.11 -6.61
CA ALA A 48 3.14 -4.95 -6.61
C ALA A 48 1.66 -5.32 -6.80
N ASP A 49 1.41 -6.36 -7.59
CA ASP A 49 0.07 -6.90 -7.86
C ASP A 49 -0.24 -8.15 -7.01
N ALA A 50 0.65 -8.54 -6.10
CA ALA A 50 0.38 -9.61 -5.15
C ALA A 50 -0.72 -9.16 -4.18
N ILE A 51 -1.62 -10.09 -3.85
CA ILE A 51 -2.73 -9.80 -2.93
C ILE A 51 -2.20 -9.75 -1.49
N VAL A 52 -2.44 -8.65 -0.80
CA VAL A 52 -2.10 -8.52 0.63
C VAL A 52 -3.15 -9.28 1.44
N ILE A 53 -2.84 -10.53 1.80
CA ILE A 53 -3.67 -11.31 2.72
C ILE A 53 -3.09 -11.14 4.13
N THR A 54 -3.86 -10.53 5.02
CA THR A 54 -3.52 -10.55 6.46
C THR A 54 -3.66 -11.98 6.97
N LYS A 55 -2.55 -12.71 7.02
CA LYS A 55 -2.48 -13.99 7.73
C LYS A 55 -2.36 -13.64 9.21
N THR A 56 -3.49 -13.63 9.92
CA THR A 56 -3.47 -13.72 11.38
C THR A 56 -2.79 -15.03 11.75
N LEU A 57 -1.50 -14.96 12.06
CA LEU A 57 -0.80 -16.06 12.71
C LEU A 57 -1.34 -16.14 14.14
N SER A 58 -2.38 -16.94 14.33
CA SER A 58 -2.66 -17.49 15.66
C SER A 58 -1.50 -18.42 15.98
N ALA A 59 -0.49 -17.90 16.67
CA ALA A 59 0.50 -18.74 17.34
C ALA A 59 -0.27 -19.71 18.24
N ARG A 60 -0.13 -21.01 17.96
CA ARG A 60 -0.48 -22.08 18.88
C ARG A 60 0.77 -22.46 19.67
#